data_AF-A0A6L7SYU8-F1
#
_entry.id   AF-A0A6L7SYU8-F1
#
_cell.length_a   1.000
_cell.length_b   1.000
_cell.length_c   1.000
_cell.angle_alpha   90.00
_cell.angle_beta   90.00
_cell.angle_gamma   90.00
#
_symmetry.space_group_name_H-M   'P 1'
#
loop_
_entity.id
_entity.type
_entity.pdbx_description
1 polymer ?
#
loop_
_entity_poly.entity_id
_entity_poly.type
_entity_poly.pdbx_seq_one_letter_code
_entity_poly.pdbx_strand_id
1 'polypeptide(L)' 'WAIAHLAANGDQASVAMFGGFAIYAAIALISLFARNKTPSANKPPRLTMDVVAIVGGIIVAALLVKFHGTLFGVPLVFV' A
#
# COMPACT_ATOMS: atom_id res chain seq x y z
N TRP A 1 -0.22 9.89 2.90
CA TRP A 1 -0.52 9.22 1.63
C TRP A 1 -2.02 9.11 1.39
N ALA A 2 -2.76 8.22 2.08
CA ALA A 2 -4.20 8.03 1.85
C ALA A 2 -5.03 9.34 1.96
N ILE A 3 -4.80 10.15 3.00
CA ILE A 3 -5.46 11.46 3.17
C ILE A 3 -5.17 12.40 1.98
N ALA A 4 -3.92 12.46 1.51
CA ALA A 4 -3.55 13.31 0.39
C ALA A 4 -4.21 12.87 -0.92
N HIS A 5 -4.39 11.56 -1.12
CA HIS A 5 -5.11 11.04 -2.27
C HIS A 5 -6.61 11.33 -2.21
N LEU A 6 -7.25 11.17 -1.04
CA LEU A 6 -8.66 11.56 -0.86
C LEU A 6 -8.88 13.07 -1.06
N ALA A 7 -7.94 13.90 -0.62
CA ALA A 7 -8.00 15.34 -0.82
C ALA A 7 -7.85 15.74 -2.31
N ALA A 8 -7.11 14.95 -3.10
CA ALA A 8 -6.92 15.18 -4.53
C ALA A 8 -8.09 14.64 -5.37
N ASN A 9 -8.63 13.46 -5.02
CA ASN A 9 -9.70 12.79 -5.75
C ASN A 9 -10.70 12.15 -4.76
N GLY A 10 -11.91 12.70 -4.72
CA GLY A 10 -12.98 12.30 -3.79
C GLY A 10 -14.09 11.43 -4.40
N ASP A 11 -13.85 10.78 -5.54
CA ASP A 11 -14.84 9.89 -6.16
C ASP A 11 -15.07 8.61 -5.33
N GLN A 12 -16.15 7.89 -5.62
CA GLN A 12 -16.56 6.72 -4.84
C GLN A 12 -15.49 5.61 -4.81
N ALA A 13 -14.79 5.36 -5.92
CA ALA A 13 -13.77 4.33 -5.98
C ALA A 13 -12.54 4.74 -5.15
N SER A 14 -12.11 6.01 -5.25
CA SER A 14 -11.03 6.56 -4.44
C SER A 14 -11.35 6.51 -2.94
N VAL A 15 -12.58 6.86 -2.54
CA VAL A 15 -13.02 6.79 -1.13
C VAL A 15 -12.97 5.36 -0.61
N ALA A 16 -13.52 4.40 -1.36
CA ALA A 16 -13.50 2.99 -0.96
C ALA A 16 -12.07 2.46 -0.78
N MET A 17 -11.17 2.78 -1.72
CA MET A 17 -9.81 2.27 -1.70
C MET A 17 -8.94 2.96 -0.62
N PHE A 18 -8.79 4.28 -0.68
CA PHE A 18 -7.90 5.00 0.22
C PHE A 18 -8.47 5.09 1.63
N GLY A 19 -9.79 5.21 1.77
CA GLY A 19 -10.47 5.12 3.07
C GLY A 19 -10.27 3.75 3.71
N GLY A 20 -10.41 2.66 2.93
CA GLY A 20 -10.14 1.30 3.39
C GLY A 20 -8.70 1.12 3.91
N PHE A 21 -7.71 1.58 3.14
CA PHE A 21 -6.31 1.54 3.59
C PHE A 21 -6.03 2.43 4.80
N ALA A 22 -6.68 3.60 4.91
CA ALA A 22 -6.54 4.48 6.07
C ALA A 22 -7.09 3.81 7.34
N ILE A 23 -8.26 3.18 7.26
CA ILE A 23 -8.86 2.42 8.36
C ILE A 23 -7.95 1.25 8.74
N TYR A 24 -7.49 0.47 7.76
CA TYR A 24 -6.58 -0.64 8.00
C TYR A 24 -5.30 -0.18 8.71
N ALA A 25 -4.66 0.90 8.25
CA ALA A 25 -3.45 1.43 8.85
C ALA A 25 -3.69 1.89 10.30
N ALA A 26 -4.81 2.55 10.57
CA ALA A 26 -5.19 2.95 11.93
C ALA A 26 -5.38 1.72 12.85
N ILE A 27 -6.08 0.69 12.38
CA ILE A 27 -6.26 -0.57 13.13
C ILE A 27 -4.92 -1.25 13.38
N ALA A 28 -4.05 -1.33 12.37
CA ALA A 28 -2.73 -1.93 12.49
C ALA A 28 -1.87 -1.19 13.51
N LEU A 29 -1.91 0.15 13.51
CA LEU A 29 -1.21 0.99 14.47
C LEU A 29 -1.71 0.78 15.90
N ILE A 30 -3.04 0.79 16.10
CA ILE A 30 -3.65 0.50 17.40
C ILE A 30 -3.24 -0.91 17.87
N SER A 31 -3.25 -1.90 16.97
CA SER A 31 -2.86 -3.28 17.29
C SER A 31 -1.39 -3.39 17.70
N LEU A 32 -0.49 -2.59 17.13
CA LEU A 32 0.91 -2.54 17.54
C LEU A 32 1.07 -2.03 18.97
N PHE A 33 0.42 -0.91 19.29
CA PHE A 33 0.42 -0.35 20.65
C PHE A 33 -0.21 -1.30 21.66
N ALA A 34 -1.36 -1.90 21.33
CA ALA A 34 -2.06 -2.83 22.21
C ALA A 34 -1.27 -4.11 22.53
N ARG A 35 -0.35 -4.53 21.63
CA ARG A 35 0.47 -5.73 21.83
C ARG A 35 1.83 -5.44 22.47
N ASN A 36 2.13 -4.19 22.83
CA ASN A 36 3.45 -3.73 23.26
C ASN A 36 4.59 -4.23 22.33
N LYS A 37 4.30 -4.42 21.03
CA LYS A 37 5.29 -4.89 20.07
C LYS A 37 6.16 -3.73 19.64
N THR A 38 7.41 -3.73 20.08
CA THR A 38 8.44 -2.87 19.50
C THR A 38 8.90 -3.46 18.16
N PRO A 39 9.18 -2.64 17.13
CA PRO A 39 9.84 -3.12 15.93
C PRO A 39 11.09 -3.90 16.31
N SER A 40 11.24 -5.10 15.76
CA SER A 40 12.39 -5.96 16.05
C SER A 40 13.66 -5.32 15.47
N ALA A 41 14.35 -4.54 16.29
CA ALA A 41 15.62 -3.89 15.92
C ALA A 41 16.78 -4.89 15.76
N ASN A 42 16.58 -6.16 16.15
CA ASN A 42 17.66 -7.14 16.30
C ASN A 42 17.84 -8.09 15.10
N LYS A 43 17.16 -7.85 13.96
CA LYS A 43 17.37 -8.68 12.78
C LYS A 43 18.50 -8.10 11.92
N PRO A 44 19.60 -8.84 11.69
CA PRO A 44 20.63 -8.39 10.76
C PRO A 44 20.02 -8.25 9.35
N PRO A 45 20.51 -7.30 8.53
CA PRO A 45 20.08 -7.17 7.15
C PRO A 45 20.33 -8.46 6.38
N ARG A 46 19.43 -8.80 5.46
CA ARG A 46 19.48 -10.05 4.69
C ARG A 46 19.26 -9.73 3.21
N LEU A 47 20.26 -10.00 2.39
CA LEU A 47 20.19 -9.83 0.93
C LEU A 47 18.99 -10.57 0.31
N THR A 48 18.59 -11.71 0.88
CA THR A 48 17.41 -12.44 0.44
C THR A 48 16.12 -11.65 0.61
N MET A 49 16.00 -10.84 1.66
CA MET A 49 14.83 -9.98 1.87
C MET A 49 14.81 -8.82 0.87
N ASP A 50 15.98 -8.29 0.50
CA ASP A 50 16.08 -7.25 -0.54
C ASP A 50 15.66 -7.80 -1.90
N VAL A 51 16.12 -9.00 -2.27
CA VAL A 51 15.69 -9.68 -3.50
C VAL A 51 14.18 -9.93 -3.50
N VAL A 52 13.64 -10.40 -2.38
CA VAL A 52 12.18 -10.61 -2.24
C VAL A 52 11.42 -9.29 -2.39
N ALA A 53 11.91 -8.20 -1.78
CA ALA A 53 11.29 -6.89 -1.88
C ALA A 53 11.32 -6.36 -3.32
N ILE A 54 12.44 -6.50 -4.03
CA ILE A 54 12.59 -6.06 -5.41
C ILE A 54 11.67 -6.87 -6.33
N VAL A 55 11.78 -8.20 -6.29
CA VAL A 55 11.00 -9.08 -7.17
C VAL A 55 9.51 -8.97 -6.87
N GLY A 56 9.13 -8.99 -5.59
CA GLY A 56 7.74 -8.80 -5.17
C GLY A 56 7.19 -7.43 -5.58
N GLY A 57 7.99 -6.37 -5.41
CA GLY A 57 7.63 -5.02 -5.83
C GLY A 57 7.39 -4.92 -7.34
N ILE A 58 8.27 -5.51 -8.15
CA ILE A 58 8.12 -5.55 -9.61
C ILE A 58 6.84 -6.30 -10.01
N ILE A 59 6.58 -7.46 -9.40
CA ILE A 59 5.38 -8.25 -9.70
C ILE A 59 4.12 -7.46 -9.35
N VAL A 60 4.06 -6.86 -8.16
CA VAL A 60 2.91 -6.05 -7.74
C VAL A 60 2.73 -4.84 -8.67
N ALA A 61 3.80 -4.14 -9.01
CA ALA A 61 3.74 -3.00 -9.93
C ALA A 61 3.22 -3.42 -11.31
N ALA A 62 3.71 -4.53 -11.87
CA ALA A 62 3.25 -5.05 -13.15
C ALA A 62 1.75 -5.43 -13.12
N LEU A 63 1.28 -6.04 -12.03
CA LEU A 63 -0.14 -6.35 -11.84
C LEU A 63 -0.99 -5.08 -11.73
N LEU A 64 -0.54 -4.09 -10.95
CA LEU A 64 -1.24 -2.82 -10.82
C LEU A 64 -1.33 -2.07 -12.15
N VAL A 65 -0.25 -2.06 -12.95
CA VAL A 65 -0.25 -1.48 -14.30
C VAL A 65 -1.23 -2.23 -15.21
N LYS A 66 -1.17 -3.57 -15.21
CA LYS A 66 -2.04 -4.41 -16.05
C LYS A 66 -3.52 -4.24 -15.72
N PHE A 67 -3.87 -4.12 -14.45
CA PHE A 67 -5.25 -4.07 -13.97
C PHE A 67 -5.71 -2.66 -13.55
N HIS A 68 -4.94 -1.62 -13.85
CA HIS A 68 -5.20 -0.24 -13.39
C HIS A 68 -6.63 0.22 -13.73
N GLY A 69 -7.04 0.06 -14.99
CA GLY A 69 -8.38 0.47 -15.44
C GLY A 69 -9.50 -0.28 -14.72
N THR A 70 -9.33 -1.59 -14.48
CA THR A 70 -10.32 -2.41 -13.79
C THR A 70 -10.40 -2.09 -12.29
N LEU A 71 -9.26 -1.83 -11.66
CA LEU A 71 -9.18 -1.57 -10.22
C LEU A 71 -9.57 -0.13 -9.85
N PHE A 72 -9.27 0.84 -10.71
CA PHE A 72 -9.39 2.27 -10.38
C PHE A 72 -10.33 3.04 -11.30
N GLY A 73 -10.89 2.42 -12.33
CA GLY A 73 -11.88 3.04 -13.22
C GLY A 73 -11.33 4.07 -14.20
N VAL A 74 -10.00 4.26 -14.24
CA VAL A 74 -9.33 5.23 -15.11
C VAL A 74 -8.20 4.57 -15.93
N PRO A 75 -8.04 4.93 -17.21
CA PRO A 75 -6.97 4.37 -18.04
C PRO A 75 -5.59 4.90 -17.62
N LEU A 76 -4.54 4.13 -17.90
CA LEU A 76 -3.18 4.65 -17.85
C LEU A 76 -2.94 5.54 -19.07
N VAL A 77 -2.41 6.74 -18.84
CA VAL A 77 -1.95 7.63 -19.90
C VAL A 77 -0.44 7.55 -19.94
N PHE A 78 0.11 6.99 -21.01
CA PHE A 78 1.53 7.06 -21.29
C PHE A 78 1.75 8.27 -22.19
N VAL A 79 2.48 9.27 -21.68
CA VAL A 79 2.95 10.43 -22.47
C VAL A 79 4.17 10.02 -23.27
#